data_AF-A0A835VWG9-F1
#
_entry.id   AF-A0A835VWG9-F1
#
_cell.length_a   1.000
_cell.length_b   1.000
_cell.length_c   1.000
_cell.angle_alpha   90.00
_cell.angle_beta   90.00
_cell.angle_gamma   90.00
#
_symmetry.space_group_name_H-M   'P 1'
#
loop_
_entity.id
_entity.type
_entity.pdbx_description
1 polymer ?
#
loop_
_entity_poly.entity_id
_entity_poly.type
_entity_poly.pdbx_seq_one_letter_code
_entity_poly.pdbx_strand_id
1 'polypeptide(L)'
;MHWGRPEPWRALPRWQRARLIRLAASSHHPPSLDAALAHCGTVIEAEVLASAIIAGDLKTCRRLYETEGCTRNCSLVGTAAGLSGSLPVCEWLAEAMPNHHAELQRDVMPAAILAGHERVVEWALERFGNDRGQGGAWRLQLLASRGLGLCLEHDAPVAAGAIGSTATVEFCLDLLPSCRASLRYLLLEDPAADLAQGNDAAAGWCNEFRDAAVRGADLPLLQHLHEQLGASIDLVAVAKAGSEEALSWAVAALGAAGQAPESLSKGDFKSVLCYGNWAAADWMVRHGLAPPRQELLRHVLLEPPFLDLSRLTSIPTLQWVVGMRGGQDRVQVQWTAELHAALMYKRKTYAQGFGNETPCRLRWLAKLVETVGAELAGAAGGPPGAGATAASIAQS
;
A
#
# COMPACT_ATOMS: atom_id res chain seq x y z
N MET A 1 -9.07 26.45 -1.15
CA MET A 1 -9.40 25.01 -1.14
C MET A 1 -8.97 24.43 0.20
N HIS A 2 -9.91 23.83 0.95
CA HIS A 2 -9.63 23.18 2.24
C HIS A 2 -8.58 22.06 2.10
N TRP A 3 -8.69 21.24 1.04
CA TRP A 3 -7.82 20.08 0.79
C TRP A 3 -6.41 20.38 0.26
N GLY A 4 -6.07 21.64 -0.01
CA GLY A 4 -4.74 22.03 -0.54
C GLY A 4 -3.67 22.24 0.54
N ARG A 5 -3.97 21.92 1.80
CA ARG A 5 -3.06 22.06 2.94
C ARG A 5 -2.87 20.70 3.62
N PRO A 6 -1.76 20.44 4.31
CA PRO A 6 -1.51 19.14 4.93
C PRO A 6 -2.37 18.86 6.17
N GLU A 7 -2.84 19.88 6.89
CA GLU A 7 -3.51 19.70 8.19
C GLU A 7 -4.81 18.88 8.09
N PRO A 8 -5.72 19.13 7.12
CA PRO A 8 -6.92 18.32 6.97
C PRO A 8 -6.65 16.86 6.64
N TRP A 9 -5.52 16.55 6.00
CA TRP A 9 -5.16 15.17 5.69
C TRP A 9 -4.65 14.42 6.92
N ARG A 10 -3.89 15.09 7.81
CA ARG A 10 -3.34 14.47 9.02
C ARG A 10 -4.42 13.99 10.01
N ALA A 11 -5.57 14.66 10.02
CA ALA A 11 -6.72 14.29 10.83
C ALA A 11 -7.43 13.01 10.33
N LEU A 12 -7.25 12.66 9.05
CA LEU A 12 -7.95 11.52 8.45
C LEU A 12 -7.20 10.18 8.67
N PRO A 13 -7.91 9.10 9.04
CA PRO A 13 -7.35 7.75 9.01
C PRO A 13 -6.95 7.36 7.58
N ARG A 14 -6.07 6.37 7.49
CA ARG A 14 -5.45 5.92 6.23
C ARG A 14 -6.50 5.59 5.16
N TRP A 15 -7.57 4.88 5.50
CA TRP A 15 -8.59 4.45 4.54
C TRP A 15 -9.36 5.64 3.94
N GLN A 16 -9.61 6.70 4.73
CA GLN A 16 -10.25 7.92 4.23
C GLN A 16 -9.34 8.66 3.25
N ARG A 17 -8.05 8.77 3.57
CA ARG A 17 -7.05 9.33 2.65
C ARG A 17 -6.95 8.51 1.36
N ALA A 18 -6.96 7.18 1.46
CA ALA A 18 -7.01 6.27 0.32
C ALA A 18 -8.27 6.45 -0.53
N ARG A 19 -9.43 6.70 0.10
CA ARG A 19 -10.68 6.99 -0.62
C ARG A 19 -10.63 8.33 -1.36
N LEU A 20 -10.10 9.38 -0.72
CA LEU A 20 -9.98 10.70 -1.33
C LEU A 20 -9.06 10.71 -2.54
N ILE A 21 -7.92 10.01 -2.49
CA ILE A 21 -7.03 9.91 -3.65
C ILE A 21 -7.65 9.11 -4.80
N ARG A 22 -8.44 8.06 -4.53
CA ARG A 22 -9.21 7.33 -5.55
C ARG A 22 -10.22 8.24 -6.23
N LEU A 23 -10.96 9.03 -5.45
CA LEU A 23 -11.92 10.02 -5.97
C LEU A 23 -11.22 11.09 -6.81
N ALA A 24 -10.07 11.60 -6.34
CA ALA A 24 -9.29 12.57 -7.10
C ALA A 24 -8.80 11.98 -8.43
N ALA A 25 -8.38 10.71 -8.44
CA ALA A 25 -7.91 10.01 -9.63
C ALA A 25 -9.01 9.78 -10.68
N SER A 26 -10.28 9.62 -10.27
CA SER A 26 -11.41 9.48 -11.19
C SER A 26 -12.09 10.81 -11.57
N SER A 27 -11.70 11.93 -10.95
CA SER A 27 -12.37 13.22 -11.13
C SER A 27 -12.01 14.01 -12.39
N HIS A 28 -11.00 13.56 -13.16
CA HIS A 28 -10.40 14.33 -14.27
C HIS A 28 -9.95 15.75 -13.90
N HIS A 29 -9.70 16.02 -12.62
CA HIS A 29 -9.28 17.32 -12.11
C HIS A 29 -7.84 17.26 -11.60
N PRO A 30 -6.82 17.60 -12.44
CA PRO A 30 -5.41 17.47 -12.08
C PRO A 30 -5.02 18.16 -10.76
N PRO A 31 -5.51 19.38 -10.43
CA PRO A 31 -5.16 20.01 -9.16
C PRO A 31 -5.66 19.24 -7.93
N SER A 32 -6.79 18.53 -8.03
CA SER A 32 -7.29 17.67 -6.94
C SER A 32 -6.37 16.47 -6.75
N LEU A 33 -5.93 15.87 -7.85
CA LEU A 33 -4.98 14.76 -7.82
C LEU A 33 -3.61 15.21 -7.29
N ASP A 34 -3.14 16.40 -7.67
CA ASP A 34 -1.89 16.98 -7.17
C ASP A 34 -1.94 17.17 -5.65
N ALA A 35 -3.00 17.78 -5.13
CA ALA A 35 -3.19 17.94 -3.70
C ALA A 35 -3.25 16.58 -2.98
N ALA A 36 -3.96 15.59 -3.55
CA ALA A 36 -4.06 14.26 -2.99
C ALA A 36 -2.71 13.53 -2.97
N LEU A 37 -1.95 13.57 -4.07
CA LEU A 37 -0.63 12.95 -4.16
C LEU A 37 0.39 13.62 -3.24
N ALA A 38 0.27 14.94 -3.02
CA ALA A 38 1.15 15.68 -2.12
C ALA A 38 0.89 15.36 -0.64
N HIS A 39 -0.37 15.12 -0.26
CA HIS A 39 -0.76 15.08 1.15
C HIS A 39 -1.35 13.73 1.63
N CYS A 40 -1.62 12.76 0.75
CA CYS A 40 -2.22 11.49 1.16
C CYS A 40 -1.37 10.75 2.19
N GLY A 41 -0.04 10.87 2.15
CA GLY A 41 0.84 10.21 3.13
C GLY A 41 0.60 8.70 3.26
N THR A 42 0.14 8.06 2.17
CA THR A 42 -0.06 6.61 2.07
C THR A 42 0.70 6.05 0.87
N VAL A 43 0.90 4.73 0.84
CA VAL A 43 1.21 4.05 -0.43
C VAL A 43 0.11 4.35 -1.44
N ILE A 44 0.51 4.61 -2.68
CA ILE A 44 -0.42 4.69 -3.81
C ILE A 44 -0.75 3.26 -4.22
N GLU A 45 -1.96 2.83 -3.90
CA GLU A 45 -2.41 1.46 -4.15
C GLU A 45 -2.92 1.29 -5.60
N ALA A 46 -3.02 0.04 -6.07
CA ALA A 46 -3.48 -0.30 -7.41
C ALA A 46 -4.91 0.17 -7.68
N GLU A 47 -5.73 0.29 -6.63
CA GLU A 47 -7.10 0.80 -6.65
C GLU A 47 -7.18 2.25 -7.10
N VAL A 48 -6.13 3.05 -6.84
CA VAL A 48 -6.05 4.44 -7.33
C VAL A 48 -5.90 4.44 -8.86
N LEU A 49 -5.05 3.55 -9.38
CA LEU A 49 -4.90 3.36 -10.82
C LEU A 49 -6.19 2.77 -11.44
N ALA A 50 -6.81 1.78 -10.80
CA ALA A 50 -8.09 1.21 -11.24
C ALA A 50 -9.20 2.27 -11.32
N SER A 51 -9.25 3.20 -10.37
CA SER A 51 -10.23 4.30 -10.38
C SER A 51 -10.02 5.25 -11.58
N ALA A 52 -8.77 5.57 -11.91
CA ALA A 52 -8.44 6.35 -13.10
C ALA A 52 -8.73 5.60 -14.41
N ILE A 53 -8.50 4.28 -14.42
CA ILE A 53 -8.80 3.39 -15.55
C ILE A 53 -10.31 3.37 -15.82
N ILE A 54 -11.13 3.17 -14.78
CA ILE A 54 -12.59 3.16 -14.88
C ILE A 54 -13.11 4.50 -15.41
N ALA A 55 -12.48 5.62 -15.00
CA ALA A 55 -12.79 6.94 -15.53
C ALA A 55 -12.30 7.15 -16.98
N GLY A 56 -11.48 6.25 -17.53
CA GLY A 56 -10.91 6.36 -18.87
C GLY A 56 -9.81 7.42 -19.00
N ASP A 57 -9.27 7.93 -17.89
CA ASP A 57 -8.24 8.99 -17.89
C ASP A 57 -6.85 8.41 -18.15
N LEU A 58 -6.51 8.24 -19.43
CA LEU A 58 -5.19 7.73 -19.83
C LEU A 58 -4.02 8.57 -19.30
N LYS A 59 -4.18 9.90 -19.22
CA LYS A 59 -3.12 10.80 -18.74
C LYS A 59 -2.84 10.56 -17.25
N THR A 60 -3.89 10.46 -16.46
CA THR A 60 -3.79 10.12 -15.04
C THR A 60 -3.24 8.72 -14.83
N CYS A 61 -3.68 7.73 -15.62
CA CYS A 61 -3.17 6.36 -15.58
C CYS A 61 -1.65 6.30 -15.81
N ARG A 62 -1.17 6.95 -16.88
CA ARG A 62 0.27 7.05 -17.18
C ARG A 62 1.05 7.70 -16.06
N ARG A 63 0.54 8.82 -15.53
CA ARG A 63 1.20 9.50 -14.41
C ARG A 63 1.32 8.60 -13.18
N LEU A 64 0.24 7.94 -12.77
CA LEU A 64 0.22 7.07 -11.59
C LEU A 64 1.17 5.88 -11.73
N TYR A 65 1.23 5.27 -12.92
CA TYR A 65 2.04 4.09 -13.19
C TYR A 65 3.51 4.41 -13.48
N GLU A 66 3.77 5.41 -14.33
CA GLU A 66 5.09 5.71 -14.88
C GLU A 66 5.88 6.72 -14.04
N THR A 67 5.20 7.55 -13.22
CA THR A 67 5.83 8.63 -12.43
C THR A 67 5.67 8.43 -10.93
N GLU A 68 4.43 8.35 -10.44
CA GLU A 68 4.15 8.32 -8.99
C GLU A 68 4.42 6.93 -8.37
N GLY A 69 4.31 5.87 -9.18
CA GLY A 69 4.58 4.50 -8.78
C GLY A 69 3.52 3.95 -7.86
N CYS A 70 2.40 3.48 -8.42
CA CYS A 70 1.39 2.71 -7.70
C CYS A 70 1.86 1.27 -7.41
N THR A 71 1.20 0.58 -6.47
CA THR A 71 1.35 -0.88 -6.36
C THR A 71 0.77 -1.55 -7.59
N ARG A 72 1.33 -2.70 -7.97
CA ARG A 72 0.91 -3.42 -9.17
C ARG A 72 0.01 -4.59 -8.77
N ASN A 73 -1.24 -4.53 -9.20
CA ASN A 73 -2.19 -5.63 -9.15
C ASN A 73 -2.78 -5.79 -10.56
N CYS A 74 -2.14 -6.65 -11.37
CA CYS A 74 -2.49 -6.86 -12.78
C CYS A 74 -3.94 -7.31 -12.96
N SER A 75 -4.47 -8.08 -12.00
CA SER A 75 -5.84 -8.56 -12.07
C SER A 75 -6.85 -7.43 -11.86
N LEU A 76 -6.66 -6.63 -10.82
CA LEU A 76 -7.53 -5.49 -10.55
C LEU A 76 -7.54 -4.48 -11.71
N VAL A 77 -6.37 -4.14 -12.25
CA VAL A 77 -6.27 -3.16 -13.35
C VAL A 77 -6.79 -3.73 -14.67
N GLY A 78 -6.64 -5.04 -14.92
CA GLY A 78 -7.20 -5.72 -16.08
C GLY A 78 -8.72 -5.71 -16.07
N THR A 79 -9.33 -6.10 -14.94
CA THR A 79 -10.78 -6.04 -14.74
C THR A 79 -11.31 -4.61 -14.90
N ALA A 80 -10.65 -3.63 -14.27
CA ALA A 80 -11.02 -2.22 -14.39
C ALA A 80 -11.00 -1.73 -15.84
N ALA A 81 -9.99 -2.14 -16.61
CA ALA A 81 -9.85 -1.74 -18.02
C ALA A 81 -10.96 -2.33 -18.88
N GLY A 82 -11.27 -3.62 -18.68
CA GLY A 82 -12.39 -4.28 -19.34
C GLY A 82 -13.72 -3.60 -19.04
N LEU A 83 -13.97 -3.22 -17.77
CA LEU A 83 -15.20 -2.51 -17.38
C LEU A 83 -15.28 -1.08 -17.94
N SER A 84 -14.14 -0.39 -18.07
CA SER A 84 -14.09 1.01 -18.54
C SER A 84 -14.54 1.20 -19.98
N GLY A 85 -14.35 0.18 -20.83
CA GLY A 85 -14.56 0.28 -22.28
C GLY A 85 -13.57 1.18 -23.01
N SER A 86 -12.56 1.72 -22.33
CA SER A 86 -11.58 2.63 -22.91
C SER A 86 -10.48 1.87 -23.65
N LEU A 87 -10.65 1.69 -24.96
CA LEU A 87 -9.67 1.04 -25.82
C LEU A 87 -8.24 1.64 -25.68
N PRO A 88 -8.05 2.98 -25.64
CA PRO A 88 -6.71 3.55 -25.45
C PRO A 88 -6.05 3.15 -24.11
N VAL A 89 -6.84 2.94 -23.06
CA VAL A 89 -6.33 2.49 -21.75
C VAL A 89 -5.97 1.01 -21.81
N CYS A 90 -6.79 0.18 -22.46
CA CYS A 90 -6.51 -1.23 -22.68
C CYS A 90 -5.23 -1.45 -23.49
N GLU A 91 -5.05 -0.71 -24.60
CA GLU A 91 -3.84 -0.73 -25.42
C GLU A 91 -2.61 -0.33 -24.61
N TRP A 92 -2.69 0.79 -23.89
CA TRP A 92 -1.60 1.23 -23.03
C TRP A 92 -1.26 0.22 -21.93
N LEU A 93 -2.24 -0.43 -21.30
CA LEU A 93 -1.98 -1.45 -20.28
C LEU A 93 -1.24 -2.66 -20.86
N ALA A 94 -1.60 -3.11 -22.06
CA ALA A 94 -0.89 -4.19 -22.73
C ALA A 94 0.57 -3.81 -23.05
N GLU A 95 0.81 -2.57 -23.46
CA GLU A 95 2.16 -2.05 -23.72
C GLU A 95 2.99 -1.86 -22.43
N ALA A 96 2.35 -1.36 -21.37
CA ALA A 96 2.99 -1.11 -20.08
C ALA A 96 3.29 -2.42 -19.32
N MET A 97 2.64 -3.53 -19.69
CA MET A 97 2.73 -4.82 -18.99
C MET A 97 3.01 -6.01 -19.94
N PRO A 98 4.10 -5.99 -20.72
CA PRO A 98 4.34 -6.98 -21.79
C PRO A 98 4.50 -8.42 -21.29
N ASN A 99 4.96 -8.61 -20.05
CA ASN A 99 5.14 -9.95 -19.47
C ASN A 99 3.85 -10.54 -18.87
N HIS A 100 2.73 -9.81 -18.90
CA HIS A 100 1.48 -10.18 -18.21
C HIS A 100 0.30 -10.34 -19.18
N HIS A 101 0.58 -10.63 -20.46
CA HIS A 101 -0.46 -10.79 -21.47
C HIS A 101 -1.52 -11.84 -21.08
N ALA A 102 -1.12 -12.97 -20.47
CA ALA A 102 -2.05 -14.00 -20.03
C ALA A 102 -3.00 -13.54 -18.92
N GLU A 103 -2.49 -12.77 -17.94
CA GLU A 103 -3.31 -12.21 -16.86
C GLU A 103 -4.25 -11.12 -17.38
N LEU A 104 -3.73 -10.22 -18.22
CA LEU A 104 -4.55 -9.19 -18.86
C LEU A 104 -5.64 -9.80 -19.74
N GLN A 105 -5.34 -10.83 -20.52
CA GLN A 105 -6.34 -11.55 -21.32
C GLN A 105 -7.42 -12.18 -20.45
N ARG A 106 -7.02 -12.86 -19.36
CA ARG A 106 -7.93 -13.51 -18.41
C ARG A 106 -8.92 -12.51 -17.80
N ASP A 107 -8.47 -11.29 -17.51
CA ASP A 107 -9.24 -10.34 -16.69
C ASP A 107 -9.95 -9.26 -17.52
N VAL A 108 -9.34 -8.76 -18.61
CA VAL A 108 -9.96 -7.75 -19.48
C VAL A 108 -11.13 -8.33 -20.28
N MET A 109 -10.98 -9.56 -20.82
CA MET A 109 -11.97 -10.14 -21.74
C MET A 109 -13.33 -10.39 -21.07
N PRO A 110 -13.43 -11.07 -19.91
CA PRO A 110 -14.72 -11.30 -19.26
C PRO A 110 -15.39 -9.99 -18.82
N ALA A 111 -14.60 -9.03 -18.33
CA ALA A 111 -15.09 -7.72 -17.90
C ALA A 111 -15.64 -6.89 -19.07
N ALA A 112 -14.95 -6.88 -20.21
CA ALA A 112 -15.41 -6.20 -21.42
C ALA A 112 -16.69 -6.84 -22.00
N ILE A 113 -16.79 -8.17 -21.99
CA ILE A 113 -18.02 -8.89 -22.39
C ILE A 113 -19.18 -8.55 -21.44
N LEU A 114 -18.93 -8.59 -20.13
CA LEU A 114 -19.94 -8.28 -19.12
C LEU A 114 -20.47 -6.85 -19.27
N ALA A 115 -19.59 -5.90 -19.56
CA ALA A 115 -19.94 -4.50 -19.74
C ALA A 115 -20.43 -4.14 -21.16
N GLY A 116 -20.43 -5.10 -22.10
CA GLY A 116 -20.92 -4.91 -23.46
C GLY A 116 -19.99 -4.10 -24.38
N HIS A 117 -18.68 -4.04 -24.08
CA HIS A 117 -17.71 -3.23 -24.83
C HIS A 117 -17.13 -3.99 -26.02
N GLU A 118 -17.93 -4.10 -27.09
CA GLU A 118 -17.60 -4.86 -28.33
C GLU A 118 -16.22 -4.54 -28.89
N ARG A 119 -15.84 -3.25 -28.98
CA ARG A 119 -14.53 -2.83 -29.52
C ARG A 119 -13.34 -3.29 -28.68
N VAL A 120 -13.50 -3.35 -27.35
CA VAL A 120 -12.43 -3.85 -26.46
C VAL A 120 -12.33 -5.36 -26.57
N VAL A 121 -13.47 -6.04 -26.74
CA VAL A 121 -13.52 -7.49 -26.99
C VAL A 121 -12.83 -7.81 -28.32
N GLU A 122 -13.17 -7.12 -29.42
CA GLU A 122 -12.51 -7.28 -30.73
C GLU A 122 -11.00 -7.08 -30.63
N TRP A 123 -10.56 -5.96 -30.03
CA TRP A 123 -9.15 -5.68 -29.81
C TRP A 123 -8.45 -6.78 -29.00
N ALA A 124 -9.05 -7.23 -27.89
CA ALA A 124 -8.47 -8.26 -27.05
C ALA A 124 -8.35 -9.60 -27.82
N LEU A 125 -9.27 -9.86 -28.74
CA LEU A 125 -9.25 -11.06 -29.58
C LEU A 125 -8.16 -10.99 -30.65
N GLU A 126 -7.99 -9.84 -31.29
CA GLU A 126 -6.90 -9.62 -32.24
C GLU A 126 -5.53 -9.66 -31.54
N ARG A 127 -5.44 -9.07 -30.35
CA ARG A 127 -4.19 -8.92 -29.59
C ARG A 127 -3.72 -10.21 -28.93
N PHE A 128 -4.65 -10.99 -28.37
CA PHE A 128 -4.34 -12.20 -27.58
C PHE A 128 -4.75 -13.52 -28.25
N GLY A 129 -5.52 -13.48 -29.34
CA GLY A 129 -6.12 -14.66 -29.97
C GLY A 129 -5.17 -15.58 -30.77
N ASN A 130 -3.86 -15.31 -30.78
CA ASN A 130 -2.89 -16.11 -31.55
C ASN A 130 -2.30 -17.31 -30.79
N ASP A 131 -2.64 -17.54 -29.53
CA ASP A 131 -2.26 -18.77 -28.84
C ASP A 131 -3.24 -19.92 -29.15
N ARG A 132 -2.85 -20.68 -30.18
CA ARG A 132 -3.27 -22.04 -30.59
C ARG A 132 -4.51 -22.63 -29.90
N GLY A 133 -5.59 -22.76 -30.68
CA GLY A 133 -6.39 -24.00 -30.70
C GLY A 133 -7.77 -24.02 -30.07
N GLN A 134 -8.30 -22.91 -29.52
CA GLN A 134 -9.67 -22.90 -28.96
C GLN A 134 -10.51 -21.66 -29.34
N GLY A 135 -10.02 -20.77 -30.19
CA GLY A 135 -10.55 -19.40 -30.38
C GLY A 135 -11.93 -19.22 -31.04
N GLY A 136 -12.57 -20.26 -31.57
CA GLY A 136 -13.86 -20.15 -32.28
C GLY A 136 -15.07 -20.73 -31.53
N ALA A 137 -14.87 -21.77 -30.71
CA ALA A 137 -15.96 -22.53 -30.10
C ALA A 137 -16.53 -21.85 -28.84
N TRP A 138 -15.71 -21.13 -28.07
CA TRP A 138 -16.18 -20.40 -26.89
C TRP A 138 -17.02 -19.17 -27.25
N ARG A 139 -16.82 -18.56 -28.44
CA ARG A 139 -17.58 -17.40 -28.94
C ARG A 139 -19.08 -17.70 -29.09
N LEU A 140 -19.44 -18.90 -29.56
CA LEU A 140 -20.85 -19.30 -29.75
C LEU A 140 -21.45 -19.96 -28.50
N GLN A 141 -20.64 -20.61 -27.66
CA GLN A 141 -21.10 -21.29 -26.46
C GLN A 141 -21.24 -20.36 -25.24
N LEU A 142 -20.52 -19.23 -25.20
CA LEU A 142 -20.59 -18.21 -24.14
C LEU A 142 -21.73 -17.20 -24.37
N LEU A 143 -22.00 -16.82 -25.63
CA LEU A 143 -23.16 -15.99 -26.00
C LEU A 143 -24.49 -16.75 -25.82
N ALA A 144 -24.49 -18.07 -26.07
CA ALA A 144 -25.67 -18.93 -25.89
C ALA A 144 -25.95 -19.36 -24.43
N SER A 145 -24.96 -19.29 -23.53
CA SER A 145 -25.11 -19.72 -22.12
C SER A 145 -25.39 -18.58 -21.13
N ARG A 146 -25.33 -17.31 -21.54
CA ARG A 146 -25.47 -16.14 -20.66
C ARG A 146 -26.69 -15.25 -20.93
N GLY A 147 -27.85 -15.86 -21.09
CA GLY A 147 -29.02 -15.31 -20.41
C GLY A 147 -28.80 -15.39 -18.90
N LEU A 148 -28.17 -14.38 -18.29
CA LEU A 148 -28.02 -14.12 -16.84
C LEU A 148 -27.74 -15.35 -15.95
N GLY A 149 -26.47 -15.58 -15.60
CA GLY A 149 -26.15 -16.54 -14.54
C GLY A 149 -24.65 -16.67 -14.30
N LEU A 150 -24.24 -16.47 -13.04
CA LEU A 150 -22.92 -16.80 -12.47
C LEU A 150 -21.77 -15.84 -12.81
N CYS A 151 -21.71 -14.74 -12.05
CA CYS A 151 -20.51 -14.09 -11.49
C CYS A 151 -20.97 -13.06 -10.43
N LEU A 152 -21.67 -13.50 -9.38
CA LEU A 152 -22.21 -12.61 -8.33
C LEU A 152 -21.71 -12.93 -6.91
N GLU A 153 -20.80 -13.89 -6.72
CA GLU A 153 -20.37 -14.28 -5.37
C GLU A 153 -19.03 -13.68 -4.91
N HIS A 154 -18.17 -13.20 -5.83
CA HIS A 154 -16.84 -12.67 -5.45
C HIS A 154 -16.56 -11.22 -5.84
N ASP A 155 -17.05 -10.74 -6.99
CA ASP A 155 -16.74 -9.38 -7.49
C ASP A 155 -17.89 -8.36 -7.31
N ALA A 156 -19.08 -8.85 -6.96
CA ALA A 156 -20.25 -8.03 -6.65
C ALA A 156 -20.06 -7.08 -5.43
N PRO A 157 -19.37 -7.46 -4.33
CA PRO A 157 -19.16 -6.54 -3.21
C PRO A 157 -18.20 -5.40 -3.57
N VAL A 158 -17.21 -5.67 -4.43
CA VAL A 158 -16.23 -4.67 -4.90
C VAL A 158 -16.88 -3.70 -5.87
N ALA A 159 -17.75 -4.19 -6.77
CA ALA A 159 -18.56 -3.36 -7.64
C ALA A 159 -19.59 -2.53 -6.84
N ALA A 160 -20.34 -3.13 -5.92
CA ALA A 160 -21.35 -2.44 -5.10
C ALA A 160 -20.76 -1.31 -4.22
N GLY A 161 -19.55 -1.53 -3.68
CA GLY A 161 -18.81 -0.51 -2.94
C GLY A 161 -18.33 0.66 -3.79
N ALA A 162 -18.13 0.46 -5.11
CA ALA A 162 -17.71 1.51 -6.03
C ALA A 162 -18.87 2.44 -6.47
N ILE A 163 -20.13 1.98 -6.40
CA ILE A 163 -21.33 2.70 -6.87
C ILE A 163 -22.21 3.28 -5.75
N GLY A 164 -21.95 2.95 -4.49
CA GLY A 164 -22.65 3.56 -3.35
C GLY A 164 -24.13 3.17 -3.22
N SER A 165 -24.52 1.99 -3.70
CA SER A 165 -25.90 1.47 -3.62
C SER A 165 -26.12 0.71 -2.31
N THR A 166 -26.97 1.24 -1.42
CA THR A 166 -27.30 0.65 -0.11
C THR A 166 -28.03 -0.68 -0.21
N ALA A 167 -28.92 -0.86 -1.19
CA ALA A 167 -29.69 -2.08 -1.39
C ALA A 167 -28.82 -3.29 -1.80
N THR A 168 -27.70 -3.03 -2.47
CA THR A 168 -26.76 -4.09 -2.90
C THR A 168 -25.79 -4.47 -1.78
N VAL A 169 -25.51 -3.54 -0.86
CA VAL A 169 -24.78 -3.82 0.38
C VAL A 169 -25.60 -4.77 1.25
N GLU A 170 -26.89 -4.48 1.46
CA GLU A 170 -27.80 -5.33 2.26
C GLU A 170 -27.89 -6.77 1.71
N PHE A 171 -27.95 -6.95 0.40
CA PHE A 171 -27.93 -8.28 -0.24
C PHE A 171 -26.62 -9.05 0.00
N CYS A 172 -25.47 -8.37 0.09
CA CYS A 172 -24.18 -9.00 0.42
C CYS A 172 -24.06 -9.37 1.91
N LEU A 173 -24.86 -8.78 2.80
CA LEU A 173 -24.86 -9.07 4.25
C LEU A 173 -25.48 -10.43 4.58
N ASP A 174 -26.41 -10.90 3.75
CA ASP A 174 -27.11 -12.17 3.96
C ASP A 174 -26.23 -13.41 3.64
N LEU A 175 -25.12 -13.23 2.91
CA LEU A 175 -24.28 -14.33 2.40
C LEU A 175 -22.94 -14.54 3.14
N LEU A 176 -22.52 -13.63 4.03
CA LEU A 176 -21.21 -13.68 4.70
C LEU A 176 -21.31 -13.56 6.23
N PRO A 177 -21.36 -14.70 6.98
CA PRO A 177 -21.43 -14.70 8.44
C PRO A 177 -20.28 -13.97 9.14
N SER A 178 -19.10 -13.90 8.50
CA SER A 178 -17.91 -13.20 8.99
C SER A 178 -18.03 -11.68 8.98
N CYS A 179 -18.88 -11.09 8.13
CA CYS A 179 -19.19 -9.66 8.15
C CYS A 179 -20.21 -9.28 9.24
N ARG A 180 -20.95 -10.25 9.76
CA ARG A 180 -22.01 -10.06 10.76
C ARG A 180 -21.47 -9.63 12.13
N ALA A 181 -20.27 -10.05 12.51
CA ALA A 181 -19.61 -9.63 13.75
C ALA A 181 -19.17 -8.15 13.69
N SER A 182 -18.58 -7.73 12.57
CA SER A 182 -18.16 -6.34 12.36
C SER A 182 -19.34 -5.37 12.20
N LEU A 183 -20.51 -5.85 11.78
CA LEU A 183 -21.75 -5.07 11.69
C LEU A 183 -22.63 -5.10 12.94
N ARG A 184 -22.53 -6.15 13.78
CA ARG A 184 -23.11 -6.16 15.13
C ARG A 184 -22.62 -4.98 15.96
N TYR A 185 -21.37 -4.61 15.75
CA TYR A 185 -20.70 -3.47 16.37
C TYR A 185 -21.20 -2.11 15.86
N LEU A 186 -21.67 -2.02 14.60
CA LEU A 186 -22.33 -0.82 14.06
C LEU A 186 -23.78 -0.67 14.58
N LEU A 187 -24.38 -1.74 15.12
CA LEU A 187 -25.77 -1.77 15.55
C LEU A 187 -25.97 -1.62 17.07
N LEU A 188 -24.90 -1.50 17.88
CA LEU A 188 -24.99 -1.35 19.35
C LEU A 188 -26.08 -2.25 19.97
N GLU A 189 -26.08 -3.55 19.62
CA GLU A 189 -26.88 -4.49 20.40
C GLU A 189 -26.21 -4.72 21.76
N ASP A 190 -27.07 -4.65 22.77
CA ASP A 190 -26.81 -4.61 24.20
C ASP A 190 -25.61 -5.47 24.69
N PRO A 191 -24.60 -4.89 25.37
CA PRO A 191 -23.45 -5.63 25.91
C PRO A 191 -23.84 -6.67 26.98
N ALA A 192 -25.11 -6.72 27.39
CA ALA A 192 -25.64 -7.71 28.31
C ALA A 192 -25.68 -9.15 27.75
N ALA A 193 -25.57 -9.35 26.43
CA ALA A 193 -25.69 -10.69 25.83
C ALA A 193 -24.43 -11.56 25.99
N ASP A 194 -23.23 -10.96 26.01
CA ASP A 194 -21.95 -11.69 26.08
C ASP A 194 -21.41 -11.89 27.51
N LEU A 195 -22.00 -11.24 28.51
CA LEU A 195 -21.71 -11.50 29.93
C LEU A 195 -22.16 -12.90 30.41
N ALA A 196 -22.83 -13.68 29.56
CA ALA A 196 -23.32 -15.02 29.87
C ALA A 196 -22.33 -16.16 29.55
N GLN A 197 -21.20 -15.89 28.87
CA GLN A 197 -20.19 -16.90 28.57
C GLN A 197 -18.88 -16.48 29.21
N GLY A 198 -18.49 -17.16 30.29
CA GLY A 198 -17.35 -16.85 31.17
C GLY A 198 -15.95 -16.91 30.54
N ASN A 199 -15.75 -16.25 29.41
CA ASN A 199 -14.46 -15.82 28.91
C ASN A 199 -14.12 -14.46 29.53
N ASP A 200 -12.83 -14.24 29.77
CA ASP A 200 -12.30 -13.00 30.29
C ASP A 200 -12.63 -11.84 29.33
N ALA A 201 -13.73 -11.12 29.62
CA ALA A 201 -14.33 -10.16 28.69
C ALA A 201 -13.33 -9.08 28.23
N ALA A 202 -12.38 -8.72 29.09
CA ALA A 202 -11.29 -7.79 28.78
C ALA A 202 -10.37 -8.30 27.65
N ALA A 203 -10.09 -9.61 27.60
CA ALA A 203 -9.29 -10.22 26.54
C ALA A 203 -10.01 -10.26 25.19
N GLY A 204 -11.35 -10.38 25.22
CA GLY A 204 -12.21 -10.18 24.04
C GLY A 204 -12.01 -8.79 23.48
N TRP A 205 -12.32 -7.75 24.27
CA TRP A 205 -12.24 -6.37 23.80
C TRP A 205 -10.86 -5.90 23.30
N CYS A 206 -9.77 -6.53 23.75
CA CYS A 206 -8.42 -6.28 23.22
C CYS A 206 -8.25 -6.69 21.75
N ASN A 207 -8.86 -7.80 21.33
CA ASN A 207 -8.83 -8.22 19.92
C ASN A 207 -9.71 -7.31 19.06
N GLU A 208 -10.85 -6.89 19.58
CA GLU A 208 -11.81 -6.02 18.93
C GLU A 208 -11.22 -4.62 18.76
N PHE A 209 -10.53 -4.10 19.78
CA PHE A 209 -9.73 -2.88 19.68
C PHE A 209 -8.66 -3.01 18.60
N ARG A 210 -7.92 -4.11 18.58
CA ARG A 210 -6.87 -4.34 17.59
C ARG A 210 -7.43 -4.36 16.17
N ASP A 211 -8.53 -5.07 15.91
CA ASP A 211 -9.15 -5.15 14.59
C ASP A 211 -9.71 -3.78 14.15
N ALA A 212 -10.41 -3.07 15.06
CA ALA A 212 -10.91 -1.72 14.81
C ALA A 212 -9.77 -0.74 14.48
N ALA A 213 -8.68 -0.78 15.25
CA ALA A 213 -7.52 0.07 15.05
C ALA A 213 -6.77 -0.24 13.74
N VAL A 214 -6.59 -1.52 13.40
CA VAL A 214 -5.98 -1.96 12.12
C VAL A 214 -6.82 -1.54 10.91
N ARG A 215 -8.14 -1.43 11.07
CA ARG A 215 -9.06 -0.91 10.04
C ARG A 215 -9.11 0.62 9.98
N GLY A 216 -8.51 1.30 10.95
CA GLY A 216 -8.51 2.76 11.04
C GLY A 216 -9.86 3.31 11.47
N ALA A 217 -10.49 2.68 12.46
CA ALA A 217 -11.66 3.22 13.15
C ALA A 217 -11.41 4.66 13.64
N ASP A 218 -12.49 5.42 13.81
CA ASP A 218 -12.42 6.77 14.33
C ASP A 218 -12.08 6.78 15.83
N LEU A 219 -11.53 7.91 16.28
CA LEU A 219 -11.07 8.08 17.66
C LEU A 219 -12.17 7.83 18.71
N PRO A 220 -13.43 8.28 18.55
CA PRO A 220 -14.49 8.01 19.53
C PRO A 220 -14.73 6.52 19.77
N LEU A 221 -14.61 5.69 18.73
CA LEU A 221 -14.80 4.25 18.83
C LEU A 221 -13.67 3.58 19.60
N LEU A 222 -12.43 3.99 19.34
CA LEU A 222 -11.26 3.50 20.07
C LEU A 222 -11.30 3.92 21.55
N GLN A 223 -11.76 5.14 21.84
CA GLN A 223 -12.00 5.63 23.20
C GLN A 223 -13.04 4.79 23.92
N HIS A 224 -14.17 4.49 23.27
CA HIS A 224 -15.22 3.67 23.85
C HIS A 224 -14.72 2.27 24.23
N LEU A 225 -14.00 1.60 23.33
CA LEU A 225 -13.43 0.27 23.61
C LEU A 225 -12.45 0.28 24.79
N HIS A 226 -11.62 1.33 24.90
CA HIS A 226 -10.65 1.43 25.98
C HIS A 226 -11.29 1.82 27.31
N GLU A 227 -12.06 2.89 27.33
CA GLU A 227 -12.56 3.52 28.56
C GLU A 227 -13.78 2.81 29.14
N GLN A 228 -14.69 2.31 28.29
CA GLN A 228 -15.95 1.69 28.74
C GLN A 228 -15.84 0.16 28.83
N LEU A 229 -15.04 -0.46 27.96
CA LEU A 229 -14.94 -1.91 27.85
C LEU A 229 -13.59 -2.48 28.34
N GLY A 230 -12.67 -1.61 28.76
CA GLY A 230 -11.40 -2.00 29.38
C GLY A 230 -10.38 -2.62 28.43
N ALA A 231 -10.51 -2.39 27.11
CA ALA A 231 -9.54 -2.89 26.14
C ALA A 231 -8.16 -2.26 26.34
N SER A 232 -7.09 -3.06 26.23
CA SER A 232 -5.72 -2.54 26.22
C SER A 232 -5.39 -1.86 24.89
N ILE A 233 -4.60 -0.78 24.95
CA ILE A 233 -4.23 -0.02 23.75
C ILE A 233 -3.08 -0.72 23.02
N ASP A 234 -3.35 -1.17 21.80
CA ASP A 234 -2.33 -1.66 20.87
C ASP A 234 -1.85 -0.51 19.96
N LEU A 235 -0.73 0.13 20.33
CA LEU A 235 -0.17 1.27 19.59
C LEU A 235 0.24 0.91 18.16
N VAL A 236 0.69 -0.34 17.93
CA VAL A 236 1.10 -0.82 16.61
C VAL A 236 -0.12 -0.93 15.69
N ALA A 237 -1.25 -1.41 16.22
CA ALA A 237 -2.52 -1.46 15.51
C ALA A 237 -3.01 -0.06 15.10
N VAL A 238 -2.97 0.90 16.02
CA VAL A 238 -3.35 2.30 15.74
C VAL A 238 -2.45 2.90 14.67
N ALA A 239 -1.13 2.64 14.71
CA ALA A 239 -0.19 3.16 13.73
C ALA A 239 -0.40 2.64 12.30
N LYS A 240 -0.88 1.40 12.14
CA LYS A 240 -1.10 0.78 10.83
C LYS A 240 -2.14 1.50 9.97
N ALA A 241 -3.16 2.12 10.58
CA ALA A 241 -4.27 2.72 9.83
C ALA A 241 -4.88 4.00 10.43
N GLY A 242 -4.54 4.36 11.67
CA GLY A 242 -5.07 5.53 12.37
C GLY A 242 -4.58 6.88 11.84
N SER A 243 -5.17 7.95 12.37
CA SER A 243 -4.79 9.35 12.17
C SER A 243 -3.71 9.80 13.16
N GLU A 244 -3.11 10.98 12.92
CA GLU A 244 -2.17 11.58 13.90
C GLU A 244 -2.87 11.89 15.25
N GLU A 245 -4.17 12.20 15.21
CA GLU A 245 -4.99 12.43 16.40
C GLU A 245 -5.19 11.14 17.21
N ALA A 246 -5.52 10.03 16.54
CA ALA A 246 -5.67 8.72 17.18
C ALA A 246 -4.35 8.26 17.84
N LEU A 247 -3.21 8.50 17.18
CA LEU A 247 -1.89 8.24 17.74
C LEU A 247 -1.58 9.11 18.97
N SER A 248 -1.90 10.40 18.89
CA SER A 248 -1.68 11.34 20.00
C SER A 248 -2.50 10.96 21.23
N TRP A 249 -3.77 10.57 21.04
CA TRP A 249 -4.60 10.05 22.11
C TRP A 249 -4.05 8.74 22.69
N ALA A 250 -3.69 7.77 21.84
CA ALA A 250 -3.18 6.47 22.30
C ALA A 250 -1.94 6.62 23.18
N VAL A 251 -1.00 7.50 22.79
CA VAL A 251 0.21 7.80 23.58
C VAL A 251 -0.13 8.50 24.89
N ALA A 252 -1.07 9.44 24.90
CA ALA A 252 -1.51 10.13 26.11
C ALA A 252 -2.20 9.18 27.10
N ALA A 253 -3.07 8.29 26.60
CA ALA A 253 -3.77 7.31 27.41
C ALA A 253 -2.81 6.27 28.03
N LEU A 254 -1.82 5.79 27.25
CA LEU A 254 -0.76 4.94 27.76
C LEU A 254 0.10 5.64 28.83
N GLY A 255 0.44 6.92 28.62
CA GLY A 255 1.13 7.74 29.62
C GLY A 255 0.33 7.92 30.91
N ALA A 256 -0.98 8.14 30.81
CA ALA A 256 -1.88 8.24 31.96
C ALA A 256 -1.98 6.93 32.75
N ALA A 257 -1.87 5.78 32.08
CA ALA A 257 -1.80 4.46 32.69
C ALA A 257 -0.41 4.10 33.27
N GLY A 258 0.55 5.03 33.23
CA GLY A 258 1.93 4.81 33.69
C GLY A 258 2.77 3.94 32.75
N GLN A 259 2.26 3.65 31.55
CA GLN A 259 2.92 2.86 30.51
C GLN A 259 3.46 3.79 29.42
N ALA A 260 4.39 4.69 29.77
CA ALA A 260 4.98 5.60 28.81
C ALA A 260 5.52 4.80 27.60
N PRO A 261 5.04 5.07 26.36
CA PRO A 261 5.40 4.23 25.23
C PRO A 261 6.88 4.36 24.91
N GLU A 262 7.59 3.24 24.97
CA GLU A 262 8.97 3.14 24.50
C GLU A 262 9.02 3.11 22.96
N SER A 263 10.21 3.31 22.40
CA SER A 263 10.43 3.10 20.97
C SER A 263 9.97 1.70 20.57
N LEU A 264 9.16 1.62 19.50
CA LEU A 264 8.68 0.33 18.98
C LEU A 264 9.85 -0.58 18.60
N SER A 265 9.61 -1.90 18.64
CA SER A 265 10.58 -2.86 18.13
C SER A 265 10.76 -2.70 16.62
N LYS A 266 11.89 -3.16 16.09
CA LYS A 266 12.20 -3.09 14.64
C LYS A 266 11.15 -3.86 13.82
N GLY A 267 10.69 -5.01 14.33
CA GLY A 267 9.68 -5.84 13.69
C GLY A 267 8.30 -5.18 13.68
N ASP A 268 7.91 -4.56 14.80
CA ASP A 268 6.63 -3.85 14.89
C ASP A 268 6.59 -2.63 13.99
N PHE A 269 7.67 -1.84 13.99
CA PHE A 269 7.78 -0.67 13.12
C PHE A 269 7.83 -1.07 11.64
N LYS A 270 8.53 -2.16 11.29
CA LYS A 270 8.47 -2.75 9.94
C LYS A 270 7.04 -3.12 9.56
N SER A 271 6.26 -3.68 10.49
CA SER A 271 4.84 -3.96 10.27
C SER A 271 4.06 -2.69 9.92
N VAL A 272 4.27 -1.58 10.66
CA VAL A 272 3.65 -0.28 10.35
C VAL A 272 4.02 0.21 8.94
N LEU A 273 5.31 0.10 8.57
CA LEU A 273 5.78 0.48 7.23
C LEU A 273 5.20 -0.39 6.12
N CYS A 274 5.00 -1.69 6.35
CA CYS A 274 4.36 -2.59 5.38
C CYS A 274 2.90 -2.23 5.12
N TYR A 275 2.20 -1.67 6.11
CA TYR A 275 0.89 -1.09 5.90
C TYR A 275 0.97 0.23 5.12
N GLY A 276 2.10 0.93 5.10
CA GLY A 276 2.26 2.10 4.23
C GLY A 276 1.49 3.33 4.70
N ASN A 277 1.25 3.45 6.01
CA ASN A 277 0.78 4.67 6.65
C ASN A 277 1.98 5.60 6.93
N TRP A 278 2.48 6.28 5.90
CA TRP A 278 3.68 7.12 6.00
C TRP A 278 3.50 8.30 6.97
N ALA A 279 2.29 8.86 7.04
CA ALA A 279 1.99 9.92 8.00
C ALA A 279 2.16 9.46 9.46
N ALA A 280 1.70 8.25 9.79
CA ALA A 280 1.92 7.66 11.11
C ALA A 280 3.41 7.39 11.37
N ALA A 281 4.13 6.86 10.38
CA ALA A 281 5.57 6.62 10.50
C ALA A 281 6.35 7.92 10.74
N ASP A 282 6.05 8.99 10.00
CA ASP A 282 6.65 10.32 10.19
C ASP A 282 6.27 10.95 11.53
N TRP A 283 5.03 10.76 11.98
CA TRP A 283 4.59 11.19 13.31
C TRP A 283 5.38 10.47 14.41
N MET A 284 5.56 9.15 14.31
CA MET A 284 6.33 8.37 15.28
C MET A 284 7.80 8.77 15.35
N VAL A 285 8.43 9.07 14.20
CA VAL A 285 9.80 9.60 14.17
C VAL A 285 9.88 10.94 14.90
N ARG A 286 8.94 11.86 14.67
CA ARG A 286 8.89 13.17 15.34
C ARG A 286 8.74 13.08 16.86
N HIS A 287 8.11 12.01 17.36
CA HIS A 287 7.85 11.79 18.79
C HIS A 287 8.82 10.80 19.44
N GLY A 288 9.88 10.36 18.74
CA GLY A 288 10.88 9.45 19.30
C GLY A 288 10.38 8.01 19.53
N LEU A 289 9.29 7.62 18.87
CA LEU A 289 8.67 6.28 19.00
C LEU A 289 9.10 5.30 17.89
N ALA A 290 9.97 5.75 16.99
CA ALA A 290 10.50 4.96 15.89
C ALA A 290 11.96 4.57 16.14
N PRO A 291 12.39 3.35 15.75
CA PRO A 291 13.81 2.99 15.76
C PRO A 291 14.65 3.91 14.87
N PRO A 292 15.97 4.03 15.13
CA PRO A 292 16.86 4.79 14.26
C PRO A 292 16.79 4.34 12.80
N ARG A 293 16.74 5.30 11.86
CA ARG A 293 16.66 5.01 10.41
C ARG A 293 17.78 4.08 9.93
N GLN A 294 18.98 4.19 10.49
CA GLN A 294 20.11 3.30 10.18
C GLN A 294 19.82 1.83 10.55
N GLU A 295 19.19 1.60 11.71
CA GLU A 295 18.84 0.26 12.16
C GLU A 295 17.68 -0.32 11.34
N LEU A 296 16.70 0.51 11.00
CA LEU A 296 15.62 0.13 10.08
C LEU A 296 16.17 -0.23 8.71
N LEU A 297 17.14 0.54 8.17
CA LEU A 297 17.77 0.25 6.89
C LEU A 297 18.46 -1.12 6.91
N ARG A 298 19.24 -1.41 7.96
CA ARG A 298 19.88 -2.72 8.15
C ARG A 298 18.84 -3.83 8.21
N HIS A 299 17.80 -3.67 9.03
CA HIS A 299 16.74 -4.66 9.16
C HIS A 299 16.01 -4.92 7.84
N VAL A 300 15.70 -3.86 7.11
CA VAL A 300 14.99 -3.89 5.83
C VAL A 300 15.82 -4.54 4.71
N LEU A 301 17.13 -4.29 4.67
CA LEU A 301 17.99 -4.81 3.61
C LEU A 301 18.56 -6.20 3.90
N LEU A 302 18.93 -6.47 5.15
CA LEU A 302 19.69 -7.65 5.55
C LEU A 302 18.84 -8.79 6.09
N GLU A 303 17.55 -8.58 6.40
CA GLU A 303 16.71 -9.70 6.79
C GLU A 303 16.60 -10.73 5.64
N PRO A 304 16.93 -12.01 5.92
CA PRO A 304 16.80 -13.05 4.92
C PRO A 304 15.34 -13.17 4.48
N PRO A 305 15.07 -13.27 3.17
CA PRO A 305 13.74 -13.57 2.65
C PRO A 305 13.42 -15.02 2.98
N PHE A 306 13.08 -15.33 4.24
CA PHE A 306 12.57 -16.65 4.58
C PHE A 306 11.17 -16.80 3.99
N LEU A 307 11.10 -17.61 2.92
CA LEU A 307 9.95 -18.34 2.37
C LEU A 307 8.66 -17.57 2.02
N ASP A 308 8.57 -16.28 2.32
CA ASP A 308 7.36 -15.48 2.11
C ASP A 308 7.63 -14.31 1.17
N LEU A 309 7.33 -14.51 -0.11
CA LEU A 309 7.42 -13.48 -1.16
C LEU A 309 6.50 -12.27 -0.88
N SER A 310 5.50 -12.41 0.00
CA SER A 310 4.67 -11.29 0.45
C SER A 310 5.39 -10.33 1.40
N ARG A 311 6.57 -10.73 1.90
CA ARG A 311 7.44 -9.96 2.81
C ARG A 311 8.71 -9.42 2.14
N LEU A 312 8.80 -9.48 0.81
CA LEU A 312 9.80 -8.71 0.09
C LEU A 312 9.66 -7.25 0.55
N THR A 313 10.77 -6.67 1.00
CA THR A 313 10.84 -5.23 1.23
C THR A 313 10.28 -4.51 0.02
N SER A 314 9.10 -3.93 0.19
CA SER A 314 8.50 -3.12 -0.86
C SER A 314 9.45 -1.94 -1.13
N ILE A 315 9.69 -1.62 -2.40
CA ILE A 315 10.49 -0.44 -2.75
C ILE A 315 10.00 0.82 -2.02
N PRO A 316 8.68 1.03 -1.80
CA PRO A 316 8.16 2.12 -0.96
C PRO A 316 8.74 2.18 0.46
N THR A 317 8.87 1.06 1.16
CA THR A 317 9.47 1.04 2.50
C THR A 317 10.93 1.52 2.45
N LEU A 318 11.69 1.07 1.45
CA LEU A 318 13.08 1.52 1.27
C LEU A 318 13.16 3.01 0.91
N GLN A 319 12.26 3.49 0.04
CA GLN A 319 12.13 4.92 -0.28
C GLN A 319 11.86 5.77 0.97
N TRP A 320 10.97 5.31 1.85
CA TRP A 320 10.68 6.01 3.09
C TRP A 320 11.91 6.04 4.02
N VAL A 321 12.58 4.89 4.24
CA VAL A 321 13.74 4.80 5.15
C VAL A 321 14.89 5.70 4.69
N VAL A 322 15.18 5.71 3.39
CA VAL A 322 16.26 6.53 2.77
C VAL A 322 15.86 8.02 2.67
N GLY A 323 14.62 8.39 3.03
CA GLY A 323 14.21 9.78 3.23
C GLY A 323 13.57 10.46 2.02
N MET A 324 12.85 9.72 1.17
CA MET A 324 12.22 10.28 -0.04
C MET A 324 10.85 10.95 0.15
N ARG A 325 10.35 11.11 1.38
CA ARG A 325 9.21 11.99 1.72
C ARG A 325 9.19 12.16 3.24
N GLY A 326 9.35 13.39 3.71
CA GLY A 326 9.44 13.75 5.13
C GLY A 326 10.31 14.99 5.28
N GLY A 327 9.72 16.09 5.73
CA GLY A 327 10.36 17.41 5.77
C GLY A 327 11.62 17.49 6.65
N GLN A 328 12.55 18.30 6.17
CA GLN A 328 13.64 19.03 6.84
C GLN A 328 14.72 18.32 7.67
N ASP A 329 14.56 17.08 8.13
CA ASP A 329 15.69 16.32 8.71
C ASP A 329 16.09 15.16 7.80
N ARG A 330 16.91 15.47 6.79
CA ARG A 330 17.66 14.47 6.05
C ARG A 330 18.75 13.90 6.96
N VAL A 331 18.37 12.98 7.85
CA VAL A 331 19.36 12.12 8.50
C VAL A 331 19.96 11.25 7.41
N GLN A 332 21.18 11.56 6.99
CA GLN A 332 21.95 10.76 6.04
C GLN A 332 22.14 9.36 6.64
N VAL A 333 21.56 8.35 5.98
CA VAL A 333 21.88 6.95 6.29
C VAL A 333 23.32 6.67 5.88
N GLN A 334 24.04 5.92 6.71
CA GLN A 334 25.41 5.54 6.43
C GLN A 334 25.42 4.25 5.61
N TRP A 335 25.92 4.34 4.39
CA TRP A 335 26.09 3.17 3.53
C TRP A 335 27.36 2.41 3.86
N THR A 336 27.26 1.08 3.86
CA THR A 336 28.39 0.16 4.01
C THR A 336 28.44 -0.76 2.79
N ALA A 337 29.59 -1.40 2.56
CA ALA A 337 29.73 -2.40 1.50
C ALA A 337 28.71 -3.56 1.66
N GLU A 338 28.40 -3.95 2.90
CA GLU A 338 27.38 -4.96 3.23
C GLU A 338 25.98 -4.51 2.76
N LEU A 339 25.57 -3.28 3.09
CA LEU A 339 24.27 -2.73 2.68
C LEU A 339 24.17 -2.55 1.16
N HIS A 340 25.27 -2.14 0.52
CA HIS A 340 25.34 -2.03 -0.94
C HIS A 340 25.20 -3.40 -1.63
N ALA A 341 25.86 -4.44 -1.10
CA ALA A 341 25.73 -5.80 -1.61
C ALA A 341 24.29 -6.33 -1.46
N ALA A 342 23.63 -6.07 -0.33
CA ALA A 342 22.22 -6.42 -0.13
C ALA A 342 21.28 -5.68 -1.09
N LEU A 343 21.55 -4.40 -1.36
CA LEU A 343 20.80 -3.59 -2.32
C LEU A 343 20.97 -4.12 -3.75
N MET A 344 22.20 -4.48 -4.15
CA MET A 344 22.52 -5.14 -5.41
C MET A 344 21.76 -6.46 -5.56
N TYR A 345 21.71 -7.27 -4.50
CA TYR A 345 20.95 -8.52 -4.50
C TYR A 345 19.46 -8.27 -4.77
N LYS A 346 18.82 -7.33 -4.04
CA LYS A 346 17.41 -6.98 -4.27
C LYS A 346 17.16 -6.47 -5.70
N ARG A 347 18.04 -5.62 -6.24
CA ARG A 347 17.95 -5.17 -7.65
C ARG A 347 17.96 -6.35 -8.61
N LYS A 348 18.86 -7.33 -8.40
CA LYS A 348 18.95 -8.54 -9.22
C LYS A 348 17.68 -9.37 -9.13
N THR A 349 17.13 -9.55 -7.92
CA THR A 349 15.85 -10.25 -7.69
C THR A 349 14.71 -9.60 -8.50
N TYR A 350 14.55 -8.28 -8.42
CA TYR A 350 13.53 -7.58 -9.21
C TYR A 350 13.77 -7.66 -10.72
N ALA A 351 15.03 -7.62 -11.17
CA ALA A 351 15.37 -7.77 -12.59
C ALA A 351 15.06 -9.18 -13.13
N GLN A 352 15.08 -10.19 -12.27
CA GLN A 352 14.69 -11.57 -12.59
C GLN A 352 13.17 -11.78 -12.58
N GLY A 353 12.36 -10.72 -12.38
CA GLY A 353 10.90 -10.79 -12.34
C GLY A 353 10.32 -11.20 -10.99
N PHE A 354 11.16 -11.37 -9.96
CA PHE A 354 10.68 -11.63 -8.60
C PHE A 354 10.25 -10.31 -7.95
N GLY A 355 8.97 -9.96 -8.11
CA GLY A 355 8.32 -8.83 -7.46
C GLY A 355 7.45 -7.97 -8.39
N ASN A 356 6.33 -7.49 -7.87
CA ASN A 356 5.32 -6.72 -8.63
C ASN A 356 5.54 -5.21 -8.46
N GLU A 357 6.64 -4.68 -9.02
CA GLU A 357 6.98 -3.25 -8.92
C GLU A 357 6.78 -2.50 -10.25
N THR A 358 6.57 -1.19 -10.16
CA THR A 358 6.40 -0.29 -11.32
C THR A 358 7.75 0.12 -11.91
N PRO A 359 7.81 0.44 -13.22
CA PRO A 359 9.06 0.86 -13.86
C PRO A 359 9.76 2.04 -13.17
N CYS A 360 9.02 3.01 -12.63
CA CYS A 360 9.61 4.13 -11.91
C CYS A 360 10.31 3.71 -10.62
N ARG A 361 9.71 2.81 -9.84
CA ARG A 361 10.31 2.28 -8.61
C ARG A 361 11.56 1.46 -8.90
N LEU A 362 11.56 0.68 -9.99
CA LEU A 362 12.73 -0.05 -10.45
C LEU A 362 13.87 0.89 -10.91
N ARG A 363 13.54 1.93 -11.68
CA ARG A 363 14.52 2.98 -12.07
C ARG A 363 15.09 3.69 -10.85
N TRP A 364 14.26 4.00 -9.86
CA TRP A 364 14.70 4.60 -8.61
C TRP A 364 15.68 3.68 -7.86
N LEU A 365 15.37 2.39 -7.73
CA LEU A 365 16.24 1.42 -7.08
C LEU A 365 17.58 1.29 -7.81
N ALA A 366 17.57 1.24 -9.14
CA ALA A 366 18.80 1.19 -9.95
C ALA A 366 19.67 2.43 -9.70
N LYS A 367 19.08 3.63 -9.71
CA LYS A 367 19.78 4.88 -9.40
C LYS A 367 20.35 4.89 -7.98
N LEU A 368 19.59 4.38 -6.99
CA LEU A 368 20.08 4.28 -5.62
C LEU A 368 21.33 3.38 -5.55
N VAL A 369 21.30 2.21 -6.20
CA VAL A 369 22.47 1.31 -6.26
C VAL A 369 23.71 1.99 -6.83
N GLU A 370 23.55 2.77 -7.89
CA GLU A 370 24.64 3.51 -8.55
C GLU A 370 25.19 4.62 -7.65
N THR A 371 24.32 5.43 -7.06
CA THR A 371 24.72 6.53 -6.16
C THR A 371 25.49 6.01 -4.94
N VAL A 372 24.98 4.96 -4.28
CA VAL A 372 25.65 4.33 -3.13
C VAL A 372 27.00 3.74 -3.52
N GLY A 373 27.09 3.11 -4.70
CA GLY A 373 28.35 2.57 -5.21
C GLY A 373 29.41 3.66 -5.43
N ALA A 374 29.00 4.80 -5.98
CA ALA A 374 29.88 5.95 -6.19
C ALA A 374 30.34 6.58 -4.85
N GLU A 375 29.44 6.72 -3.87
CA GLU A 375 29.76 7.22 -2.53
C GLU A 375 30.82 6.35 -1.83
N LEU A 376 30.65 5.02 -1.88
CA LEU A 376 31.60 4.08 -1.27
C LEU A 376 32.96 4.06 -1.98
N ALA A 377 32.97 4.19 -3.32
CA ALA A 377 34.21 4.27 -4.09
C ALA A 377 34.97 5.58 -3.84
N GLY A 378 34.26 6.71 -3.72
CA GLY A 378 34.86 8.01 -3.38
C GLY A 378 35.47 8.06 -1.98
N ALA A 379 34.86 7.38 -1.00
CA ALA A 379 35.39 7.27 0.36
C ALA A 379 36.69 6.44 0.43
N ALA A 380 36.89 5.48 -0.48
CA ALA A 380 38.10 4.68 -0.57
C ALA A 380 39.26 5.37 -1.33
N GLY A 381 38.99 6.50 -2.01
CA GLY A 381 39.95 7.23 -2.85
C GLY A 381 40.60 8.48 -2.21
N GLY A 382 40.45 8.70 -0.89
CA GLY A 382 41.13 9.78 -0.19
C GLY A 382 42.66 9.64 -0.27
N PRO A 383 43.43 10.75 -0.41
CA PRO A 383 44.85 10.67 -0.72
C PRO A 383 45.63 9.96 0.40
N PRO A 384 46.59 9.07 0.07
CA PRO A 384 47.47 8.47 1.07
C PRO A 384 48.33 9.58 1.69
N GLY A 385 48.42 9.57 3.02
CA GLY A 385 49.15 10.56 3.80
C GLY A 385 50.57 10.79 3.29
N ALA A 386 50.86 12.04 2.91
CA ALA A 386 52.21 12.55 2.89
C ALA A 386 52.58 12.96 4.32
N GLY A 387 53.45 12.18 4.98
CA GLY A 387 53.95 12.55 6.30
C GLY A 387 54.63 11.46 7.12
N ALA A 388 55.26 10.47 6.49
CA ALA A 388 56.27 9.64 7.15
C ALA A 388 57.61 9.83 6.43
N THR A 389 58.40 10.80 6.88
CA THR A 389 59.84 10.84 6.63
C THR A 389 60.54 10.75 7.97
N ALA A 390 61.02 9.54 8.28
CA ALA A 390 62.05 9.33 9.27
C ALA A 390 63.40 9.81 8.72
N ALA A 391 64.11 10.62 9.50
CA ALA A 391 65.53 10.47 9.85
C ALA A 391 66.15 11.81 10.23
N SER A 392 66.48 11.99 11.51
CA SER A 392 67.84 12.39 11.88
C SER A 392 68.10 12.09 13.36
N ILE A 393 69.12 11.26 13.57
CA ILE A 393 69.84 11.06 14.81
C ILE A 393 70.75 12.29 14.99
N ALA A 394 70.66 13.00 16.11
CA ALA A 394 71.82 13.66 16.72
C ALA A 394 71.57 13.93 18.21
N GLN A 395 72.63 13.66 18.96
CA GLN A 395 72.79 13.67 20.41
C GLN A 395 72.63 15.05 21.08
N SER A 396 72.41 14.96 22.40
CA SER A 396 72.61 15.95 23.47
C SER A 396 71.44 16.83 23.87
#